data_AF-M2QA66-F1
#
_entry.id   AF-M2QA66-F1
#
_cell.length_a   1.000
_cell.length_b   1.000
_cell.length_c   1.000
_cell.angle_alpha   90.00
_cell.angle_beta   90.00
_cell.angle_gamma   90.00
#
_symmetry.space_group_name_H-M   'P 1'
#
loop_
_entity.id
_entity.type
_entity.pdbx_description
1 polymer ?
#
loop_
_entity_poly.entity_id
_entity_poly.type
_entity_poly.pdbx_seq_one_letter_code
_entity_poly.pdbx_strand_id
1 'polypeptide(L)'
;MGETKTLLRIGALALMWGSSFFWIKLGLGAFSPVQLVLARVALGAAVLIGLCYLGRDRLPSGRRIWGHLAVAAFFHNALPFLLFAWGELTVDSGITGVLNATTPLWVLLAAPMLGARTRMTAVRVAGLIAGLVGILLIFAPWQASGLLSWGALACLAAAASYGFAFVYEGKYLTGTGDSPMSLAGGQMLLATGFLLLAMPMGGFAPVHLSTGAIVAVVILGIGSTGIAFALNYQLLASEGAVAASIVGYLLPVVSVLLGAVFLGEALDFRVIAGMVVVLGGVALTRLRPKERGTFATAPVVERPLAAAGEAAP
;
A
#
# COMPACT_ATOMS: atom_id res chain seq x y z
N MET A 1 -3.11 23.79 4.61
CA MET A 1 -2.29 22.95 5.54
C MET A 1 -2.49 21.44 5.40
N GLY A 2 -3.69 20.94 5.03
CA GLY A 2 -3.91 19.50 4.84
C GLY A 2 -3.15 18.88 3.66
N GLU A 3 -3.16 19.56 2.51
CA GLU A 3 -2.58 19.04 1.26
C GLU A 3 -1.06 18.87 1.31
N THR A 4 -0.34 19.83 1.91
CA THR A 4 1.12 19.73 2.11
C THR A 4 1.48 18.53 3.00
N LYS A 5 0.73 18.31 4.09
CA LYS A 5 0.95 17.15 4.97
C LYS A 5 0.70 15.83 4.25
N THR A 6 -0.33 15.78 3.41
CA THR A 6 -0.60 14.62 2.56
C THR A 6 0.57 14.35 1.61
N LEU A 7 1.01 15.36 0.86
CA LEU A 7 2.14 15.22 -0.07
C LEU A 7 3.42 14.77 0.64
N LEU A 8 3.71 15.31 1.82
CA LEU A 8 4.85 14.88 2.65
C LEU A 8 4.73 13.42 3.06
N ARG A 9 3.54 12.95 3.47
CA ARG A 9 3.32 11.53 3.80
C ARG A 9 3.54 10.62 2.60
N ILE A 10 3.04 11.01 1.43
CA ILE A 10 3.21 10.23 0.19
C ILE A 10 4.68 10.19 -0.23
N GLY A 11 5.38 11.33 -0.17
CA GLY A 11 6.81 11.38 -0.46
C GLY A 11 7.61 10.52 0.50
N ALA A 12 7.33 10.60 1.81
CA ALA A 12 7.97 9.76 2.82
C ALA A 12 7.71 8.28 2.57
N LEU A 13 6.44 7.88 2.34
CA LEU A 13 6.09 6.50 2.04
C LEU A 13 6.76 6.00 0.75
N ALA A 14 6.78 6.82 -0.30
CA ALA A 14 7.45 6.49 -1.56
C ALA A 14 8.96 6.27 -1.36
N LEU A 15 9.61 7.12 -0.55
CA LEU A 15 11.02 6.95 -0.21
C LEU A 15 11.28 5.68 0.61
N MET A 16 10.46 5.42 1.63
CA MET A 16 10.61 4.29 2.53
C MET A 16 10.32 2.94 1.85
N TRP A 17 9.27 2.87 1.03
CA TRP A 17 8.94 1.68 0.26
C TRP A 17 9.82 1.53 -0.98
N GLY A 18 10.14 2.60 -1.69
CA GLY A 18 11.02 2.57 -2.86
C GLY A 18 12.45 2.16 -2.52
N SER A 19 12.99 2.63 -1.38
CA SER A 19 14.30 2.17 -0.88
C SER A 19 14.30 0.74 -0.36
N SER A 20 13.13 0.13 -0.11
CA SER A 20 13.06 -1.24 0.45
C SER A 20 13.71 -2.27 -0.47
N PHE A 21 13.60 -2.13 -1.79
CA PHE A 21 14.19 -3.08 -2.73
C PHE A 21 15.72 -3.17 -2.59
N PHE A 22 16.39 -2.03 -2.40
CA PHE A 22 17.83 -1.98 -2.15
C PHE A 22 18.21 -2.74 -0.87
N TRP A 23 17.51 -2.49 0.23
CA TRP A 23 17.77 -3.16 1.50
C TRP A 23 17.39 -4.64 1.49
N ILE A 24 16.33 -5.03 0.77
CA ILE A 24 15.95 -6.43 0.60
C ILE A 24 17.08 -7.20 -0.07
N LYS A 25 17.65 -6.67 -1.16
CA LYS A 25 18.78 -7.28 -1.86
C LYS A 25 19.99 -7.49 -0.93
N LEU A 26 20.28 -6.52 -0.07
CA LEU A 26 21.35 -6.63 0.93
C LEU A 26 21.03 -7.66 2.02
N GLY A 27 19.78 -7.73 2.48
CA GLY A 27 19.32 -8.67 3.52
C GLY A 27 19.27 -10.12 3.05
N LEU A 28 18.91 -10.36 1.78
CA LEU A 28 18.86 -11.71 1.19
C LEU A 28 20.23 -12.38 1.08
N GLY A 29 21.33 -11.64 1.23
CA GLY A 29 22.66 -12.22 1.37
C GLY A 29 22.89 -12.98 2.69
N ALA A 30 22.00 -12.82 3.67
CA ALA A 30 22.14 -13.38 5.02
C ALA A 30 20.90 -14.16 5.52
N PHE A 31 19.73 -13.88 4.96
CA PHE A 31 18.45 -14.46 5.37
C PHE A 31 17.76 -15.14 4.19
N SER A 32 17.02 -16.23 4.46
CA SER A 32 16.03 -16.71 3.48
C SER A 32 14.91 -15.68 3.30
N PRO A 33 14.18 -15.69 2.17
CA PRO A 33 13.10 -14.71 1.93
C PRO A 33 12.06 -14.69 3.05
N VAL A 34 11.66 -15.86 3.56
CA VAL A 34 10.68 -15.96 4.65
C VAL A 34 11.26 -15.43 5.96
N GLN A 35 12.53 -15.71 6.26
CA GLN A 35 13.21 -15.19 7.46
C GLN A 35 13.33 -13.66 7.42
N LEU A 36 13.70 -13.10 6.26
CA LEU A 36 13.83 -11.66 6.09
C LEU A 36 12.48 -10.96 6.30
N VAL A 37 11.42 -11.47 5.66
CA VAL A 37 10.07 -10.94 5.77
C VAL A 37 9.55 -11.07 7.21
N LEU A 38 9.74 -12.22 7.85
CA LEU A 38 9.36 -12.42 9.25
C LEU A 38 10.10 -11.43 10.17
N ALA A 39 11.42 -11.30 10.03
CA ALA A 39 12.24 -10.44 10.88
C ALA A 39 11.81 -8.96 10.76
N ARG A 40 11.61 -8.46 9.54
CA ARG A 40 11.18 -7.06 9.35
C ARG A 40 9.75 -6.81 9.85
N VAL A 41 8.83 -7.76 9.66
CA VAL A 41 7.44 -7.60 10.11
C VAL A 41 7.36 -7.68 11.64
N ALA A 42 8.08 -8.62 12.26
CA ALA A 42 8.19 -8.71 13.72
C ALA A 42 8.82 -7.43 14.32
N LEU A 43 9.88 -6.90 13.72
CA LEU A 43 10.49 -5.66 14.16
C LEU A 43 9.54 -4.46 13.99
N GLY A 44 8.83 -4.39 12.86
CA GLY A 44 7.81 -3.36 12.62
C GLY A 44 6.66 -3.44 13.63
N ALA A 45 6.21 -4.66 13.96
CA ALA A 45 5.21 -4.88 15.00
C ALA A 45 5.72 -4.39 16.37
N ALA A 46 6.95 -4.75 16.75
CA ALA A 46 7.55 -4.33 18.02
C ALA A 46 7.65 -2.80 18.12
N VAL A 47 8.07 -2.12 17.05
CA VAL A 47 8.14 -0.65 16.99
C VAL A 47 6.75 -0.05 17.15
N LEU A 48 5.76 -0.50 16.39
CA LEU A 48 4.40 0.05 16.45
C LEU A 48 3.74 -0.18 17.80
N ILE A 49 3.89 -1.36 18.37
CA ILE A 49 3.39 -1.70 19.71
C ILE A 49 4.10 -0.83 20.76
N GLY A 50 5.43 -0.69 20.67
CA GLY A 50 6.20 0.18 21.55
C GLY A 50 5.76 1.64 21.47
N LEU A 51 5.54 2.16 20.26
CA LEU A 51 5.02 3.52 20.04
C LEU A 51 3.58 3.68 20.56
N CYS A 52 2.73 2.66 20.46
CA CYS A 52 1.41 2.68 21.08
C CYS A 52 1.52 2.83 22.60
N TYR A 53 2.36 2.01 23.25
CA TYR A 53 2.56 2.10 24.70
C TYR A 53 3.14 3.46 25.13
N LEU A 54 4.13 3.98 24.41
CA LEU A 54 4.71 5.30 24.67
C LEU A 54 3.70 6.44 24.46
N GLY A 55 2.84 6.31 23.44
CA GLY A 55 1.75 7.24 23.15
C GLY A 55 0.56 7.13 24.10
N ARG A 56 0.60 6.22 25.09
CA ARG A 56 -0.53 5.84 25.97
C ARG A 56 -1.77 5.37 25.20
N ASP A 57 -1.53 4.90 24.00
CA ASP A 57 -2.54 4.29 23.15
C ASP A 57 -2.68 2.81 23.51
N ARG A 58 -3.82 2.21 23.13
CA ARG A 58 -4.09 0.80 23.40
C ARG A 58 -4.35 0.08 22.09
N LEU A 59 -3.85 -1.15 22.00
CA LEU A 59 -4.24 -2.05 20.93
C LEU A 59 -5.77 -2.23 20.93
N PRO A 60 -6.38 -2.51 19.76
CA PRO A 60 -7.83 -2.59 19.67
C PRO A 60 -8.36 -3.66 20.62
N SER A 61 -9.43 -3.37 21.35
CA SER A 61 -10.00 -4.31 22.34
C SER A 61 -11.12 -5.17 21.77
N GLY A 62 -11.72 -4.76 20.65
CA GLY A 62 -12.87 -5.42 20.04
C GLY A 62 -12.48 -6.68 19.26
N ARG A 63 -13.02 -7.84 19.64
CA ARG A 63 -12.86 -9.11 18.89
C ARG A 63 -13.18 -9.00 17.40
N ARG A 64 -14.19 -8.18 17.06
CA ARG A 64 -14.58 -7.91 15.67
C ARG A 64 -13.46 -7.20 14.89
N ILE A 65 -12.79 -6.23 15.52
CA ILE A 65 -11.68 -5.50 14.91
C ILE A 65 -10.51 -6.44 14.67
N TRP A 66 -10.19 -7.34 15.61
CA TRP A 66 -9.18 -8.38 15.40
C TRP A 66 -9.51 -9.31 14.24
N GLY A 67 -10.78 -9.66 14.03
CA GLY A 67 -11.20 -10.40 12.84
C GLY A 67 -10.93 -9.64 11.54
N HIS A 68 -11.24 -8.34 11.49
CA HIS A 68 -10.93 -7.48 10.35
C HIS A 68 -9.43 -7.27 10.14
N LEU A 69 -8.66 -7.10 11.22
CA LEU A 69 -7.20 -7.02 11.19
C LEU A 69 -6.56 -8.32 10.71
N ALA A 70 -7.14 -9.48 11.02
CA ALA A 70 -6.63 -10.76 10.53
C ALA A 70 -6.77 -10.85 9.01
N VAL A 71 -7.92 -10.42 8.47
CA VAL A 71 -8.13 -10.33 7.02
C VAL A 71 -7.14 -9.34 6.39
N ALA A 72 -6.98 -8.14 6.97
CA ALA A 72 -6.05 -7.14 6.48
C ALA A 72 -4.58 -7.60 6.57
N ALA A 73 -4.18 -8.23 7.67
CA ALA A 73 -2.84 -8.80 7.86
C ALA A 73 -2.54 -9.89 6.84
N PHE A 74 -3.51 -10.74 6.53
CA PHE A 74 -3.35 -11.79 5.54
C PHE A 74 -3.22 -11.21 4.12
N PHE A 75 -4.18 -10.39 3.67
CA PHE A 75 -4.21 -9.90 2.29
C PHE A 75 -3.28 -8.71 2.01
N HIS A 76 -2.87 -7.94 3.02
CA HIS A 76 -1.91 -6.83 2.85
C HIS A 76 -0.47 -7.22 3.20
N ASN A 77 -0.22 -8.31 3.93
CA ASN A 77 1.15 -8.62 4.36
C ASN A 77 1.53 -10.05 4.06
N ALA A 78 0.94 -11.01 4.76
CA ALA A 78 1.41 -12.40 4.72
C ALA A 78 1.35 -12.98 3.30
N LEU A 79 0.18 -12.92 2.66
CA LEU A 79 -0.03 -13.45 1.31
C LEU A 79 0.80 -12.71 0.25
N PRO A 80 0.69 -11.38 0.09
CA PRO A 80 1.40 -10.69 -0.98
C PRO A 80 2.92 -10.73 -0.81
N PHE A 81 3.45 -10.65 0.42
CA PHE A 81 4.91 -10.69 0.63
C PHE A 81 5.49 -12.05 0.23
N LEU A 82 4.80 -13.15 0.54
CA LEU A 82 5.23 -14.49 0.13
C LEU A 82 5.10 -14.69 -1.39
N LEU A 83 3.98 -14.25 -1.97
CA LEU A 83 3.77 -14.34 -3.42
C LEU A 83 4.81 -13.54 -4.21
N PHE A 84 5.18 -12.33 -3.75
CA PHE A 84 6.26 -11.57 -4.37
C PHE A 84 7.62 -12.25 -4.19
N ALA A 85 7.93 -12.71 -2.97
CA ALA A 85 9.18 -13.41 -2.70
C ALA A 85 9.36 -14.67 -3.56
N TRP A 86 8.30 -15.45 -3.77
CA TRP A 86 8.33 -16.61 -4.67
C TRP A 86 8.31 -16.22 -6.14
N GLY A 87 7.56 -15.19 -6.52
CA GLY A 87 7.52 -14.67 -7.89
C GLY A 87 8.90 -14.23 -8.37
N GLU A 88 9.64 -13.53 -7.53
CA GLU A 88 11.02 -13.06 -7.80
C GLU A 88 12.04 -14.19 -7.99
N LEU A 89 11.72 -15.44 -7.61
CA LEU A 89 12.60 -16.58 -7.92
C LEU A 89 12.59 -16.96 -9.41
N THR A 90 11.54 -16.57 -10.14
CA THR A 90 11.31 -16.97 -11.54
C THR A 90 11.12 -15.80 -12.50
N VAL A 91 11.01 -14.59 -11.96
CA VAL A 91 10.68 -13.38 -12.71
C VAL A 91 11.59 -12.25 -12.27
N ASP A 92 12.10 -11.49 -13.22
CA ASP A 92 12.95 -10.33 -12.96
C ASP A 92 12.22 -9.26 -12.14
N SER A 93 12.96 -8.56 -11.27
CA SER A 93 12.42 -7.49 -10.41
C SER A 93 11.71 -6.38 -11.20
N GLY A 94 12.05 -6.18 -12.47
CA GLY A 94 11.37 -5.23 -13.35
C GLY A 94 9.94 -5.63 -13.68
N ILE A 95 9.70 -6.90 -14.04
CA ILE A 95 8.33 -7.42 -14.26
C ILE A 95 7.56 -7.40 -12.93
N THR A 96 8.19 -7.81 -11.83
CA THR A 96 7.60 -7.75 -10.49
C THR A 96 7.15 -6.32 -10.12
N GLY A 97 8.00 -5.33 -10.39
CA GLY A 97 7.68 -3.91 -10.18
C GLY A 97 6.50 -3.42 -11.01
N VAL A 98 6.42 -3.79 -12.29
CA VAL A 98 5.28 -3.48 -13.17
C VAL A 98 4.00 -4.11 -12.66
N LEU A 99 4.04 -5.38 -12.26
CA LEU A 99 2.86 -6.09 -11.77
C LEU A 99 2.37 -5.52 -10.45
N ASN A 100 3.27 -5.17 -9.53
CA ASN A 100 2.93 -4.46 -8.30
C ASN A 100 2.30 -3.09 -8.59
N ALA A 101 2.77 -2.40 -9.63
CA ALA A 101 2.16 -1.17 -10.11
C ALA A 101 0.79 -1.36 -10.80
N THR A 102 0.17 -2.53 -10.74
CA THR A 102 -1.24 -2.68 -11.09
C THR A 102 -2.17 -2.52 -9.88
N THR A 103 -1.63 -2.47 -8.65
CA THR A 103 -2.42 -2.40 -7.41
C THR A 103 -3.51 -1.32 -7.40
N PRO A 104 -3.28 -0.07 -7.83
CA PRO A 104 -4.35 0.94 -7.88
C PRO A 104 -5.51 0.59 -8.81
N LEU A 105 -5.26 -0.17 -9.89
CA LEU A 105 -6.32 -0.68 -10.76
C LEU A 105 -7.13 -1.76 -10.04
N TRP A 106 -6.48 -2.63 -9.27
CA TRP A 106 -7.17 -3.60 -8.42
C TRP A 106 -7.99 -2.93 -7.32
N VAL A 107 -7.52 -1.83 -6.72
CA VAL A 107 -8.32 -1.00 -5.80
C VAL A 107 -9.58 -0.50 -6.50
N LEU A 108 -9.46 -0.04 -7.74
CA LEU A 108 -10.59 0.45 -8.53
C LEU A 108 -11.66 -0.64 -8.77
N LEU A 109 -11.21 -1.86 -9.05
CA LEU A 109 -12.08 -3.01 -9.28
C LEU A 109 -12.69 -3.53 -7.96
N ALA A 110 -11.91 -3.58 -6.89
CA ALA A 110 -12.36 -4.08 -5.59
C ALA A 110 -13.32 -3.12 -4.88
N ALA A 111 -13.19 -1.80 -5.10
CA ALA A 111 -14.04 -0.79 -4.47
C ALA A 111 -15.55 -1.03 -4.64
N PRO A 112 -16.10 -1.18 -5.86
CA PRO A 112 -17.52 -1.47 -6.04
C PRO A 112 -17.91 -2.87 -5.53
N MET A 113 -17.04 -3.88 -5.66
CA MET A 113 -17.32 -5.25 -5.19
C MET A 113 -17.49 -5.31 -3.67
N LEU A 114 -16.72 -4.50 -2.93
CA LEU A 114 -16.85 -4.35 -1.49
C LEU A 114 -17.89 -3.30 -1.11
N GLY A 115 -18.63 -2.72 -2.05
CA GLY A 115 -19.63 -1.68 -1.78
C GLY A 115 -19.05 -0.37 -1.24
N ALA A 116 -17.76 -0.12 -1.46
CA ALA A 116 -17.13 1.15 -1.13
C ALA A 116 -17.48 2.19 -2.21
N ARG A 117 -18.06 3.32 -1.81
CA ARG A 117 -18.40 4.42 -2.72
C ARG A 117 -17.15 5.23 -3.07
N THR A 118 -16.41 4.81 -4.09
CA THR A 118 -15.35 5.63 -4.67
C THR A 118 -15.92 6.55 -5.75
N ARG A 119 -15.86 7.89 -5.55
CA ARG A 119 -16.14 8.86 -6.62
C ARG A 119 -15.04 8.74 -7.68
N MET A 120 -15.27 7.90 -8.68
CA MET A 120 -14.38 7.71 -9.83
C MET A 120 -14.69 8.75 -10.88
N THR A 121 -13.67 9.51 -11.29
CA THR A 121 -13.77 10.43 -12.41
C THR A 121 -12.93 9.92 -13.56
N ALA A 122 -13.33 10.24 -14.80
CA ALA A 122 -12.54 9.91 -15.98
C ALA A 122 -11.09 10.41 -15.86
N VAL A 123 -10.88 11.57 -15.22
CA VAL A 123 -9.56 12.15 -14.93
C VAL A 123 -8.71 11.23 -14.04
N ARG A 124 -9.30 10.64 -12.99
CA ARG A 124 -8.59 9.69 -12.12
C ARG A 124 -8.21 8.42 -12.85
N VAL A 125 -9.12 7.86 -13.65
CA VAL A 125 -8.84 6.66 -14.45
C VAL A 125 -7.74 6.95 -15.47
N ALA A 126 -7.80 8.08 -16.17
CA ALA A 126 -6.76 8.50 -17.10
C ALA A 126 -5.39 8.67 -16.42
N GLY A 127 -5.35 9.27 -15.21
CA GLY A 127 -4.12 9.39 -14.43
C GLY A 127 -3.54 8.04 -14.01
N LEU A 128 -4.39 7.07 -13.65
CA LEU A 128 -3.93 5.72 -13.31
C LEU A 128 -3.36 4.99 -14.53
N ILE A 129 -4.04 5.06 -15.66
CA ILE A 129 -3.56 4.48 -16.93
C ILE A 129 -2.25 5.13 -17.35
N ALA A 130 -2.15 6.46 -17.29
CA ALA A 130 -0.91 7.18 -17.57
C ALA A 130 0.23 6.72 -16.63
N GLY A 131 -0.05 6.62 -15.33
CA GLY A 131 0.90 6.07 -14.35
C GLY A 131 1.41 4.68 -14.72
N LEU A 132 0.51 3.77 -15.08
CA LEU A 132 0.87 2.43 -15.53
C LEU A 132 1.72 2.45 -16.82
N VAL A 133 1.35 3.27 -17.81
CA VAL A 133 2.12 3.44 -19.04
C VAL A 133 3.54 3.94 -18.73
N GLY A 134 3.68 4.90 -17.82
CA GLY A 134 5.00 5.37 -17.38
C GLY A 134 5.84 4.26 -16.76
N ILE A 135 5.23 3.37 -15.96
CA ILE A 135 5.93 2.24 -15.33
C ILE A 135 6.31 1.17 -16.36
N LEU A 136 5.43 0.90 -17.32
CA LEU A 136 5.73 0.04 -18.48
C LEU A 136 6.91 0.58 -19.29
N LEU A 137 7.01 1.90 -19.47
CA LEU A 137 8.17 2.52 -20.12
C LEU A 137 9.46 2.34 -19.31
N ILE A 138 9.41 2.56 -17.99
CA ILE A 138 10.59 2.42 -17.11
C ILE A 138 11.18 1.00 -17.21
N PHE A 139 10.35 -0.02 -17.03
CA PHE A 139 10.84 -1.40 -16.92
C PHE A 139 10.89 -2.15 -18.25
N ALA A 140 10.19 -1.67 -19.28
CA ALA A 140 10.10 -2.30 -20.59
C ALA A 140 9.92 -3.83 -20.53
N PRO A 141 8.89 -4.33 -19.82
CA PRO A 141 8.78 -5.75 -19.47
C PRO A 141 8.72 -6.66 -20.71
N TRP A 142 8.31 -6.15 -21.87
CA TRP A 142 8.34 -6.88 -23.15
C TRP A 142 9.75 -7.30 -23.61
N GLN A 143 10.81 -6.73 -23.05
CA GLN A 143 12.19 -7.14 -23.29
C GLN A 143 12.64 -8.27 -22.34
N ALA A 144 11.88 -8.52 -21.26
CA ALA A 144 12.19 -9.51 -20.25
C ALA A 144 11.45 -10.83 -20.51
N SER A 145 12.13 -11.94 -20.25
CA SER A 145 11.53 -13.28 -20.31
C SER A 145 10.67 -13.55 -19.07
N GLY A 146 9.61 -14.35 -19.19
CA GLY A 146 8.85 -14.83 -18.03
C GLY A 146 7.54 -14.08 -17.71
N LEU A 147 7.05 -13.20 -18.60
CA LEU A 147 5.73 -12.56 -18.47
C LEU A 147 4.55 -13.56 -18.39
N LEU A 148 4.69 -14.73 -19.02
CA LEU A 148 3.70 -15.82 -19.02
C LEU A 148 4.08 -16.95 -18.05
N SER A 149 4.78 -16.62 -16.96
CA SER A 149 5.20 -17.60 -15.95
C SER A 149 4.26 -17.65 -14.75
N TRP A 150 4.37 -18.73 -13.97
CA TRP A 150 3.72 -18.84 -12.67
C TRP A 150 4.14 -17.74 -11.69
N GLY A 151 5.39 -17.26 -11.76
CA GLY A 151 5.86 -16.15 -10.92
C GLY A 151 5.20 -14.82 -11.27
N ALA A 152 4.94 -14.57 -12.56
CA ALA A 152 4.22 -13.37 -12.99
C ALA A 152 2.76 -13.43 -12.52
N LEU A 153 2.12 -14.60 -12.60
CA LEU A 153 0.78 -14.80 -12.06
C LEU A 153 0.74 -14.62 -10.53
N ALA A 154 1.75 -15.11 -9.80
CA ALA A 154 1.88 -14.90 -8.36
C ALA A 154 2.02 -13.41 -8.00
N CYS A 155 2.87 -12.66 -8.72
CA CYS A 155 3.03 -11.22 -8.53
C CYS A 155 1.73 -10.45 -8.83
N LEU A 156 1.00 -10.85 -9.88
CA LEU A 156 -0.29 -10.25 -10.21
C LEU A 156 -1.34 -10.53 -9.12
N ALA A 157 -1.39 -11.76 -8.61
CA ALA A 157 -2.24 -12.14 -7.49
C ALA A 157 -1.89 -11.35 -6.22
N ALA A 158 -0.60 -11.11 -5.96
CA ALA A 158 -0.13 -10.25 -4.87
C ALA A 158 -0.61 -8.80 -5.03
N ALA A 159 -0.50 -8.24 -6.23
CA ALA A 159 -0.99 -6.89 -6.52
C ALA A 159 -2.51 -6.76 -6.37
N ALA A 160 -3.26 -7.80 -6.76
CA ALA A 160 -4.71 -7.90 -6.55
C ALA A 160 -5.06 -8.01 -5.06
N SER A 161 -4.29 -8.79 -4.30
CA SER A 161 -4.40 -8.91 -2.85
C SER A 161 -4.24 -7.57 -2.14
N TYR A 162 -3.22 -6.77 -2.51
CA TYR A 162 -3.09 -5.40 -2.02
C TYR A 162 -4.29 -4.54 -2.39
N GLY A 163 -4.77 -4.63 -3.64
CA GLY A 163 -5.93 -3.87 -4.10
C GLY A 163 -7.17 -4.12 -3.24
N PHE A 164 -7.45 -5.38 -2.97
CA PHE A 164 -8.49 -5.79 -2.03
C PHE A 164 -8.24 -5.24 -0.61
N ALA A 165 -7.03 -5.40 -0.09
CA ALA A 165 -6.68 -5.00 1.27
C ALA A 165 -6.85 -3.49 1.49
N PHE A 166 -6.39 -2.63 0.58
CA PHE A 166 -6.57 -1.18 0.68
C PHE A 166 -8.05 -0.78 0.78
N VAL A 167 -8.91 -1.39 -0.03
CA VAL A 167 -10.37 -1.14 0.01
C VAL A 167 -10.97 -1.67 1.30
N TYR A 168 -10.56 -2.88 1.72
CA TYR A 168 -11.06 -3.53 2.93
C TYR A 168 -10.70 -2.73 4.18
N GLU A 169 -9.43 -2.34 4.34
CA GLU A 169 -8.93 -1.51 5.44
C GLU A 169 -9.66 -0.16 5.46
N GLY A 170 -9.81 0.49 4.30
CA GLY A 170 -10.53 1.75 4.17
C GLY A 170 -12.04 1.67 4.43
N LYS A 171 -12.62 0.47 4.46
CA LYS A 171 -14.04 0.27 4.75
C LYS A 171 -14.30 -0.17 6.18
N TYR A 172 -13.47 -1.09 6.70
CA TYR A 172 -13.74 -1.81 7.95
C TYR A 172 -12.82 -1.39 9.10
N LEU A 173 -11.68 -0.78 8.81
CA LEU A 173 -10.67 -0.44 9.82
C LEU A 173 -10.48 1.08 9.96
N THR A 174 -10.74 1.88 8.93
CA THR A 174 -10.77 3.34 9.10
C THR A 174 -12.08 3.80 9.74
N GLY A 175 -12.01 4.75 10.68
CA GLY A 175 -13.19 5.34 11.31
C GLY A 175 -13.82 4.50 12.42
N THR A 176 -13.14 3.47 12.91
CA THR A 176 -13.61 2.64 14.04
C THR A 176 -13.45 3.32 15.41
N GLY A 177 -12.71 4.45 15.45
CA GLY A 177 -12.36 5.16 16.69
C GLY A 177 -11.00 4.72 17.26
N ASP A 178 -10.44 3.61 16.78
CA ASP A 178 -9.06 3.20 17.08
C ASP A 178 -8.07 4.10 16.33
N SER A 179 -6.88 4.30 16.91
CA SER A 179 -5.86 5.09 16.24
C SER A 179 -5.25 4.35 15.04
N PRO A 180 -4.80 5.08 14.00
CA PRO A 180 -4.03 4.51 12.89
C PRO A 180 -2.81 3.68 13.34
N MET A 181 -2.17 4.07 14.45
CA MET A 181 -1.00 3.39 14.98
C MET A 181 -1.37 2.07 15.65
N SER A 182 -2.48 2.07 16.40
CA SER A 182 -3.05 0.89 17.06
C SER A 182 -3.48 -0.17 16.05
N LEU A 183 -4.18 0.24 14.98
CA LEU A 183 -4.57 -0.64 13.88
C LEU A 183 -3.36 -1.21 13.13
N ALA A 184 -2.38 -0.37 12.80
CA ALA A 184 -1.14 -0.82 12.17
C ALA A 184 -0.38 -1.83 13.06
N GLY A 185 -0.29 -1.57 14.37
CA GLY A 185 0.36 -2.48 15.33
C GLY A 185 -0.33 -3.84 15.43
N GLY A 186 -1.66 -3.85 15.55
CA GLY A 186 -2.44 -5.09 15.57
C GLY A 186 -2.34 -5.88 14.27
N GLN A 187 -2.36 -5.19 13.12
CA GLN A 187 -2.15 -5.80 11.80
C GLN A 187 -0.77 -6.43 11.67
N MET A 188 0.30 -5.71 12.04
CA MET A 188 1.66 -6.25 11.97
C MET A 188 1.84 -7.45 12.91
N LEU A 189 1.22 -7.42 14.11
CA LEU A 189 1.28 -8.54 15.04
C LEU A 189 0.65 -9.82 14.46
N LEU A 190 -0.54 -9.70 13.85
CA LEU A 190 -1.18 -10.84 13.18
C LEU A 190 -0.39 -11.30 11.95
N ALA A 191 0.18 -10.36 11.19
CA ALA A 191 1.04 -10.69 10.06
C ALA A 191 2.28 -11.48 10.51
N THR A 192 2.92 -11.10 11.61
CA THR A 192 3.99 -11.88 12.23
C THR A 192 3.52 -13.29 12.58
N GLY A 193 2.32 -13.43 13.17
CA GLY A 193 1.73 -14.74 13.47
C GLY A 193 1.56 -15.62 12.23
N PHE A 194 0.99 -15.08 11.15
CA PHE A 194 0.85 -15.82 9.88
C PHE A 194 2.20 -16.20 9.27
N LEU A 195 3.19 -15.31 9.31
CA LEU A 195 4.53 -15.58 8.79
C LEU A 195 5.29 -16.61 9.63
N LEU A 196 5.08 -16.65 10.95
CA LEU A 196 5.60 -17.72 11.81
C LEU A 196 5.03 -19.08 11.41
N LEU A 197 3.73 -19.16 11.10
CA LEU A 197 3.11 -20.39 10.62
C LEU A 197 3.63 -20.80 9.23
N ALA A 198 3.99 -19.83 8.38
CA ALA A 198 4.57 -20.09 7.06
C ALA A 198 6.08 -20.40 7.10
N MET A 199 6.75 -20.16 8.22
CA MET A 199 8.21 -20.31 8.38
C MET A 199 8.74 -21.68 7.90
N PRO A 200 8.10 -22.83 8.23
CA PRO A 200 8.56 -24.14 7.79
C PRO A 200 8.63 -24.30 6.26
N MET A 201 7.84 -23.53 5.49
CA MET A 201 7.85 -23.57 4.03
C MET A 201 9.09 -22.90 3.42
N GLY A 202 9.74 -21.99 4.15
CA GLY A 202 10.92 -21.24 3.69
C GLY A 202 12.26 -21.89 4.01
N GLY A 203 12.25 -23.02 4.72
CA GLY A 203 13.45 -23.71 5.19
C GLY A 203 14.16 -23.01 6.36
N PHE A 204 14.91 -23.81 7.13
CA PHE A 204 15.72 -23.34 8.26
C PHE A 204 17.17 -23.09 7.83
N ALA A 205 17.37 -22.25 6.81
CA ALA A 205 18.72 -21.89 6.39
C ALA A 205 19.46 -21.19 7.55
N PRO A 206 20.75 -21.52 7.79
CA PRO A 206 21.55 -20.82 8.78
C PRO A 206 21.62 -19.32 8.47
N VAL A 207 21.35 -18.48 9.48
CA VAL A 207 21.44 -17.03 9.32
C VAL A 207 22.88 -16.60 9.57
N HIS A 208 23.50 -15.97 8.58
CA HIS A 208 24.84 -15.41 8.69
C HIS A 208 24.74 -13.89 8.89
N LEU A 209 24.72 -13.47 10.16
CA LEU A 209 24.57 -12.06 10.51
C LEU A 209 25.83 -11.26 10.14
N SER A 210 25.76 -10.51 9.06
CA SER A 210 26.71 -9.44 8.74
C SER A 210 26.17 -8.09 9.20
N THR A 211 27.05 -7.11 9.40
CA THR A 211 26.65 -5.73 9.72
C THR A 211 25.68 -5.17 8.69
N GLY A 212 25.91 -5.46 7.40
CA GLY A 212 25.02 -5.04 6.31
C GLY A 212 23.63 -5.65 6.41
N ALA A 213 23.54 -6.94 6.75
CA ALA A 213 22.26 -7.63 6.92
C ALA A 213 21.46 -7.09 8.13
N ILE A 214 22.13 -6.79 9.24
CA ILE A 214 21.49 -6.19 10.42
C ILE A 214 20.95 -4.80 10.07
N VAL A 215 21.76 -3.95 9.43
CA VAL A 215 21.33 -2.60 9.01
C VAL A 215 20.14 -2.69 8.05
N ALA A 216 20.16 -3.62 7.10
CA ALA A 216 19.05 -3.85 6.18
C ALA A 216 17.75 -4.21 6.92
N VAL A 217 17.78 -5.19 7.83
CA VAL A 217 16.60 -5.60 8.62
C VAL A 217 16.09 -4.47 9.49
N VAL A 218 16.98 -3.70 10.11
CA VAL A 218 16.59 -2.56 10.96
C VAL A 218 15.89 -1.49 10.14
N ILE A 219 16.44 -1.10 8.99
CA ILE A 219 15.83 -0.08 8.12
C ILE A 219 14.50 -0.58 7.56
N LEU A 220 14.45 -1.84 7.11
CA LEU A 220 13.23 -2.45 6.59
C LEU A 220 12.14 -2.58 7.64
N GLY A 221 12.49 -3.00 8.86
CA GLY A 221 11.53 -3.26 9.93
C GLY A 221 11.04 -1.98 10.60
N ILE A 222 11.96 -1.08 11.00
CA ILE A 222 11.59 0.17 11.68
C ILE A 222 11.02 1.17 10.68
N GLY A 223 11.77 1.46 9.61
CA GLY A 223 11.38 2.44 8.61
C GLY A 223 10.27 1.90 7.72
N SER A 224 10.64 1.01 6.80
CA SER A 224 9.77 0.62 5.69
C SER A 224 8.55 -0.22 6.08
N THR A 225 8.52 -0.79 7.29
CA THR A 225 7.37 -1.52 7.82
C THR A 225 6.70 -0.75 8.96
N GLY A 226 7.33 -0.59 10.12
CA GLY A 226 6.71 0.03 11.29
C GLY A 226 6.18 1.44 11.02
N ILE A 227 7.08 2.40 10.78
CA ILE A 227 6.71 3.80 10.56
C ILE A 227 5.86 3.94 9.28
N ALA A 228 6.24 3.23 8.22
CA ALA A 228 5.52 3.31 6.95
C ALA A 228 4.06 2.83 7.07
N PHE A 229 3.77 1.75 7.80
CA PHE A 229 2.38 1.30 7.98
C PHE A 229 1.56 2.26 8.82
N ALA A 230 2.13 2.90 9.85
CA ALA A 230 1.43 3.96 10.57
C ALA A 230 1.09 5.15 9.66
N LEU A 231 2.02 5.57 8.80
CA LEU A 231 1.78 6.62 7.82
C LEU A 231 0.76 6.20 6.76
N ASN A 232 0.80 4.93 6.33
CA ASN A 232 -0.15 4.38 5.37
C ASN A 232 -1.58 4.37 5.94
N TYR A 233 -1.77 3.93 7.19
CA TYR A 233 -3.08 3.99 7.85
C TYR A 233 -3.58 5.43 8.02
N GLN A 234 -2.69 6.38 8.32
CA GLN A 234 -3.06 7.81 8.35
C GLN A 234 -3.47 8.32 6.97
N LEU A 235 -2.74 7.95 5.91
CA LEU A 235 -3.04 8.34 4.54
C LEU A 235 -4.36 7.70 4.08
N LEU A 236 -4.56 6.43 4.41
CA LEU A 236 -5.78 5.69 4.11
C LEU A 236 -7.00 6.31 4.79
N ALA A 237 -6.90 6.66 6.08
CA ALA A 237 -7.97 7.29 6.83
C ALA A 237 -8.29 8.72 6.34
N SER A 238 -7.29 9.46 5.85
CA SER A 238 -7.46 10.86 5.44
C SER A 238 -7.81 11.06 3.96
N GLU A 239 -7.26 10.24 3.07
CA GLU A 239 -7.37 10.41 1.61
C GLU A 239 -8.05 9.23 0.90
N GLY A 240 -8.24 8.10 1.60
CA GLY A 240 -8.91 6.90 1.09
C GLY A 240 -8.00 5.91 0.34
N ALA A 241 -8.57 4.75 0.03
CA ALA A 241 -7.85 3.58 -0.52
C ALA A 241 -7.12 3.84 -1.83
N VAL A 242 -7.75 4.57 -2.76
CA VAL A 242 -7.14 4.90 -4.07
C VAL A 242 -5.93 5.82 -3.91
N ALA A 243 -6.03 6.83 -3.03
CA ALA A 243 -4.93 7.77 -2.80
C ALA A 243 -3.74 7.11 -2.11
N ALA A 244 -4.00 6.16 -1.21
CA ALA A 244 -2.97 5.37 -0.53
C ALA A 244 -2.25 4.42 -1.52
N SER A 245 -2.99 3.73 -2.39
CA SER A 245 -2.39 2.78 -3.34
C SER A 245 -1.52 3.44 -4.41
N ILE A 246 -1.79 4.71 -4.75
CA ILE A 246 -0.97 5.49 -5.71
C ILE A 246 0.49 5.64 -5.25
N VAL A 247 0.79 5.52 -3.95
CA VAL A 247 2.18 5.49 -3.47
C VAL A 247 2.98 4.40 -4.21
N GLY A 248 2.33 3.27 -4.54
CA GLY A 248 2.87 2.18 -5.35
C GLY A 248 3.49 2.63 -6.69
N TYR A 249 2.98 3.69 -7.30
CA TYR A 249 3.51 4.21 -8.58
C TYR A 249 4.81 4.99 -8.42
N LEU A 250 5.06 5.52 -7.22
CA LEU A 250 6.26 6.27 -6.92
C LEU A 250 7.43 5.37 -6.54
N LEU A 251 7.17 4.11 -6.18
CA LEU A 251 8.21 3.13 -5.82
C LEU A 251 9.25 2.94 -6.94
N PRO A 252 8.87 2.66 -8.20
CA PRO A 252 9.82 2.55 -9.31
C PRO A 252 10.67 3.80 -9.50
N VAL A 253 10.05 4.97 -9.43
CA VAL A 253 10.73 6.27 -9.62
C VAL A 253 11.81 6.46 -8.55
N VAL A 254 11.47 6.20 -7.28
CA VAL A 254 12.43 6.27 -6.18
C VAL A 254 13.53 5.24 -6.32
N SER A 255 13.20 3.99 -6.66
CA SER A 255 14.18 2.91 -6.82
C SER A 255 15.22 3.25 -7.89
N VAL A 256 14.77 3.72 -9.05
CA VAL A 256 15.64 4.16 -10.16
C VAL A 256 16.53 5.34 -9.74
N LEU A 257 15.98 6.34 -9.04
CA LEU A 257 16.76 7.47 -8.56
C LEU A 257 17.86 7.05 -7.58
N LEU A 258 17.55 6.12 -6.67
CA LEU A 258 18.54 5.58 -5.74
C LEU A 258 19.61 4.77 -6.49
N GLY A 259 19.23 3.99 -7.51
CA GLY A 259 20.17 3.29 -8.39
C GLY A 259 21.12 4.23 -9.11
N ALA A 260 20.60 5.30 -9.71
CA ALA A 260 21.44 6.29 -10.39
C ALA A 260 22.39 7.01 -9.43
N VAL A 261 21.92 7.41 -8.24
CA VAL A 261 22.72 8.18 -7.29
C VAL A 261 23.76 7.34 -6.54
N PHE A 262 23.39 6.15 -6.06
CA PHE A 262 24.25 5.34 -5.20
C PHE A 262 25.00 4.24 -5.94
N LEU A 263 24.46 3.73 -7.04
CA LEU A 263 25.07 2.66 -7.83
C LEU A 263 25.68 3.18 -9.14
N GLY A 264 25.50 4.47 -9.47
CA GLY A 264 26.02 5.07 -10.70
C GLY A 264 25.36 4.53 -11.96
N GLU A 265 24.14 3.98 -11.84
CA GLU A 265 23.42 3.41 -12.97
C GLU A 265 23.04 4.50 -13.99
N ALA A 266 23.35 4.26 -15.26
CA ALA A 266 23.04 5.20 -16.32
C ALA A 266 21.52 5.28 -16.54
N LEU A 267 20.97 6.49 -16.48
CA LEU A 267 19.57 6.74 -16.78
C LEU A 267 19.39 6.90 -18.29
N ASP A 268 18.83 5.88 -18.92
CA ASP A 268 18.42 5.95 -20.32
C ASP A 268 17.23 6.91 -20.50
N PHE A 269 17.12 7.51 -21.69
CA PHE A 269 16.04 8.41 -22.06
C PHE A 269 14.65 7.79 -21.83
N ARG A 270 14.51 6.49 -22.10
CA ARG A 270 13.28 5.74 -21.85
C ARG A 270 12.86 5.77 -20.37
N VAL A 271 13.83 5.60 -19.46
CA VAL A 271 13.59 5.60 -18.01
C VAL A 271 13.17 6.99 -17.54
N ILE A 272 13.85 8.04 -18.02
CA ILE A 272 13.50 9.43 -17.72
C ILE A 272 12.09 9.77 -18.22
N ALA A 273 11.78 9.43 -19.48
CA ALA A 273 10.46 9.64 -20.06
C ALA A 273 9.37 8.90 -19.26
N GLY A 274 9.63 7.64 -18.90
CA GLY A 274 8.73 6.87 -18.05
C GLY A 274 8.48 7.54 -16.70
N MET A 275 9.52 8.02 -16.01
CA MET A 275 9.38 8.75 -14.74
C MET A 275 8.51 10.01 -14.88
N VAL A 276 8.70 10.80 -15.93
CA VAL A 276 7.87 11.99 -16.20
C VAL A 276 6.41 11.61 -16.39
N VAL A 277 6.13 10.55 -17.16
CA VAL A 277 4.77 10.06 -17.38
C VAL A 277 4.13 9.54 -16.09
N VAL A 278 4.90 8.84 -15.24
CA VAL A 278 4.42 8.39 -13.92
C VAL A 278 4.03 9.57 -13.05
N LEU A 279 4.92 10.55 -12.90
CA LEU A 279 4.68 11.73 -12.06
C LEU A 279 3.49 12.55 -12.59
N GLY A 280 3.38 12.70 -13.90
CA GLY A 280 2.23 13.34 -14.56
C GLY A 280 0.91 12.60 -14.32
N GLY A 281 0.92 11.27 -14.44
CA GLY A 281 -0.24 10.42 -14.14
C GLY A 281 -0.68 10.52 -12.68
N VAL A 282 0.26 10.45 -11.74
CA VAL A 282 0.01 10.64 -10.30
C VAL A 282 -0.56 12.03 -10.02
N ALA A 283 0.00 13.09 -10.61
CA ALA A 283 -0.53 14.44 -10.47
C ALA A 283 -1.97 14.54 -11.00
N LEU A 284 -2.26 13.91 -12.16
CA LEU A 284 -3.58 13.89 -12.77
C LEU A 284 -4.63 13.21 -11.88
N THR A 285 -4.28 12.10 -11.21
CA THR A 285 -5.20 11.42 -10.27
C THR A 285 -5.60 12.28 -9.07
N ARG A 286 -4.78 13.28 -8.73
CA ARG A 286 -5.00 14.19 -7.61
C ARG A 286 -5.74 15.47 -8.00
N LEU A 287 -5.85 15.77 -9.29
CA LEU A 287 -6.66 16.91 -9.72
C LEU A 287 -8.09 16.69 -9.24
N ARG A 288 -8.53 17.55 -8.31
CA ARG A 288 -9.91 17.57 -7.85
C ARG A 288 -10.77 17.97 -9.06
N PRO A 289 -11.77 17.16 -9.44
CA PRO A 289 -12.77 17.62 -10.39
C PRO A 289 -13.37 18.89 -9.81
N LYS A 290 -13.23 20.00 -10.53
CA LYS A 290 -13.98 21.22 -10.24
C LYS A 290 -15.45 20.80 -10.33
N GLU A 291 -16.15 20.73 -9.20
CA GLU A 291 -17.59 20.47 -9.20
C GLU A 291 -18.20 21.53 -10.13
N ARG A 292 -18.62 21.11 -11.33
CA ARG A 292 -19.44 21.95 -12.19
C ARG A 292 -20.73 22.10 -11.41
N GLY A 293 -20.92 23.28 -10.82
CA GLY A 293 -22.16 23.66 -10.18
C GLY A 293 -23.31 23.56 -11.17
N THR A 294 -24.17 22.57 -10.95
CA THR A 294 -25.51 22.43 -11.53
C THR A 294 -26.22 21.44 -10.62
N PHE A 295 -27.26 21.76 -9.84
CA PHE A 295 -28.32 22.75 -10.01
C PHE A 295 -28.67 23.42 -8.68
N ALA A 296 -29.07 24.69 -8.79
CA ALA A 296 -29.68 25.48 -7.73
C ALA A 296 -30.82 24.70 -7.03
N THR A 297 -30.85 24.86 -5.71
CA THR A 297 -31.96 24.54 -4.82
C THR A 297 -33.28 25.09 -5.39
N ALA A 298 -34.21 24.20 -5.73
CA ALA A 298 -35.62 24.57 -5.72
C ALA A 298 -36.08 24.64 -4.25
N PRO A 299 -36.76 25.71 -3.81
CA PRO A 299 -37.26 25.78 -2.44
C PRO A 299 -38.34 24.70 -2.27
N VAL A 300 -38.18 23.86 -1.24
CA VAL A 300 -39.23 22.98 -0.76
C VAL A 300 -40.35 23.86 -0.25
N VAL A 301 -41.48 23.85 -0.95
CA VAL A 301 -42.73 24.45 -0.47
C VAL A 301 -43.15 23.65 0.77
N GLU A 302 -42.98 24.21 1.95
CA GLU A 302 -43.57 23.70 3.18
C GLU A 302 -45.10 23.71 3.01
N ARG A 303 -45.71 22.51 2.98
CA ARG A 303 -47.16 22.37 3.17
C ARG A 303 -47.44 22.55 4.67
N PRO A 304 -48.39 23.41 5.07
CA PRO A 304 -48.79 23.54 6.46
C PRO A 304 -49.37 22.21 6.98
N LEU A 305 -48.86 21.74 8.11
CA LEU A 305 -49.48 20.70 8.93
C LEU A 305 -50.89 21.17 9.33
N ALA A 306 -51.92 20.52 8.78
CA ALA A 306 -53.26 20.63 9.34
C ALA A 306 -53.24 19.99 10.73
N ALA A 307 -53.39 20.83 11.75
CA ALA A 307 -53.64 20.42 13.12
C ALA A 307 -54.98 19.67 13.19
N ALA A 308 -54.92 18.34 13.29
CA ALA A 308 -56.04 17.54 13.77
C ALA A 308 -55.91 17.45 15.29
N GLY A 309 -56.42 18.48 15.97
CA GLY A 309 -56.66 18.49 17.40
C GLY A 309 -58.16 18.60 17.67
N GLU A 310 -58.66 17.63 18.44
CA GLU A 310 -59.80 17.72 19.37
C GLU A 310 -61.19 18.14 18.84
N ALA A 311 -62.08 17.15 18.78
CA ALA A 311 -63.38 17.24 19.46
C ALA A 311 -63.86 15.83 19.86
N ALA A 312 -63.95 15.60 21.16
CA ALA A 312 -64.87 14.65 21.82
C ALA A 312 -65.92 15.51 22.55
N PRO A 313 -67.06 14.99 23.03
CA PRO A 313 -67.56 13.61 23.02
C PRO A 313 -68.74 13.34 22.07
#